data_AF-A0A3C1C6X8-F1
#
_entry.id   AF-A0A3C1C6X8-F1
#
_cell.length_a   1.000
_cell.length_b   1.000
_cell.length_c   1.000
_cell.angle_alpha   90.00
_cell.angle_beta   90.00
_cell.angle_gamma   90.00
#
_symmetry.space_group_name_H-M   'P 1'
#
loop_
_entity.id
_entity.type
_entity.pdbx_description
1 polymer ?
#
loop_
_entity_poly.entity_id
_entity_poly.type
_entity_poly.pdbx_seq_one_letter_code
_entity_poly.pdbx_strand_id
1 'polypeptide(L)'
;MLFWQISQIPAMAMSLVTAMLPLQTSESSCGYAVAAALINIMRTSVFLAGLEDLEREKHKNPCMPAFENDKTLSRNYGKIPPISLADIKAIIADHGIDSMVFKFSPEALHELVKSINAPLILHVRGQFSHFVIIIDIKSDSKLEAETDVESDTEADTESAGILLFDPSCGLVLLSEFRLKNLVSGYCLLPIRYACKQGEKPVGLEDFETSLSYLKTLLWNVFRTLYCKE
;
A
#
# COMPACT_ATOMS: atom_id res chain seq x y z
N MET A 1 11.73 29.19 -19.82
CA MET A 1 12.15 29.07 -18.41
C MET A 1 11.78 27.68 -17.91
N LEU A 2 12.49 26.66 -18.40
CA LEU A 2 12.13 25.24 -18.37
C LEU A 2 13.31 24.41 -17.83
N PHE A 3 13.85 24.82 -16.68
CA PHE A 3 14.98 24.17 -16.01
C PHE A 3 14.92 24.40 -14.49
N TRP A 4 13.74 24.21 -13.89
CA TRP A 4 13.65 24.08 -12.43
C TRP A 4 13.58 22.59 -12.08
N GLN A 5 14.70 22.10 -11.56
CA GLN A 5 14.78 21.09 -10.48
C GLN A 5 14.52 19.62 -10.81
N ILE A 6 15.31 19.03 -11.72
CA ILE A 6 15.44 17.57 -11.86
C ILE A 6 16.06 16.91 -10.60
N SER A 7 16.73 17.67 -9.73
CA SER A 7 17.32 17.17 -8.48
C SER A 7 16.39 17.17 -7.25
N GLN A 8 15.19 17.76 -7.32
CA GLN A 8 14.26 17.82 -6.18
C GLN A 8 13.06 16.87 -6.30
N ILE A 9 12.80 16.34 -7.50
CA ILE A 9 11.75 15.35 -7.74
C ILE A 9 11.92 14.09 -6.86
N PRO A 10 13.14 13.54 -6.67
CA PRO A 10 13.32 12.38 -5.78
C PRO A 10 13.00 12.72 -4.32
N ALA A 11 13.47 13.87 -3.81
CA ALA A 11 13.29 14.24 -2.41
C ALA A 11 11.83 14.54 -2.03
N MET A 12 11.07 15.17 -2.94
CA MET A 12 9.64 15.42 -2.74
C MET A 12 8.82 14.13 -2.83
N ALA A 13 9.12 13.26 -3.81
CA ALA A 13 8.50 11.95 -3.92
C ALA A 13 8.76 11.08 -2.68
N MET A 14 10.00 11.08 -2.18
CA MET A 14 10.39 10.41 -0.95
C MET A 14 9.63 10.93 0.28
N SER A 15 9.50 12.25 0.39
CA SER A 15 8.77 12.88 1.51
C SER A 15 7.29 12.53 1.48
N LEU A 16 6.68 12.53 0.29
CA LEU A 16 5.29 12.11 0.10
C LEU A 16 5.10 10.64 0.47
N VAL A 17 5.96 9.73 -0.02
CA VAL A 17 5.85 8.29 0.29
C VAL A 17 6.06 8.03 1.78
N THR A 18 7.02 8.71 2.42
CA THR A 18 7.27 8.56 3.87
C THR A 18 6.07 9.01 4.70
N ALA A 19 5.39 10.09 4.28
CA ALA A 19 4.18 10.56 4.96
C ALA A 19 2.97 9.66 4.68
N MET A 20 2.86 9.13 3.46
CA MET A 20 1.78 8.25 3.04
C MET A 20 1.87 6.86 3.69
N LEU A 21 3.08 6.33 3.87
CA LEU A 21 3.35 4.99 4.40
C LEU A 21 4.08 5.09 5.77
N PRO A 22 3.37 5.49 6.84
CA PRO A 22 3.99 5.72 8.14
C PRO A 22 4.45 4.40 8.78
N LEU A 23 5.72 4.35 9.20
CA LEU A 23 6.25 3.24 10.00
C LEU A 23 5.56 3.17 11.37
N GLN A 24 5.45 1.97 11.91
CA GLN A 24 4.89 1.75 13.25
C GLN A 24 5.82 2.32 14.33
N THR A 25 5.23 2.98 15.34
CA THR A 25 6.00 3.56 16.44
C THR A 25 6.29 2.58 17.57
N SER A 26 5.62 1.42 17.56
CA SER A 26 5.89 0.28 18.45
C SER A 26 5.55 -1.03 17.75
N GLU A 27 6.12 -2.15 18.22
CA GLU A 27 5.82 -3.50 17.72
C GLU A 27 4.33 -3.86 17.80
N SER A 28 3.63 -3.31 18.79
CA SER A 28 2.20 -3.56 18.99
C SER A 28 1.30 -2.69 18.09
N SER A 29 1.83 -1.64 17.48
CA SER A 29 1.07 -0.63 16.72
C SER A 29 0.81 -1.02 15.26
N CYS A 30 1.25 -2.21 14.81
CA CYS A 30 1.18 -2.63 13.41
C CYS A 30 -0.21 -2.42 12.78
N GLY A 31 -1.28 -2.84 13.46
CA GLY A 31 -2.65 -2.69 12.97
C GLY A 31 -3.07 -1.23 12.73
N TYR A 32 -2.64 -0.31 13.61
CA TYR A 32 -2.89 1.12 13.43
C TYR A 32 -2.05 1.72 12.30
N ALA A 33 -0.81 1.26 12.14
CA ALA A 33 0.07 1.73 11.08
C ALA A 33 -0.42 1.30 9.68
N VAL A 34 -0.87 0.05 9.50
CA VAL A 34 -1.50 -0.37 8.23
C VAL A 34 -2.83 0.33 7.97
N ALA A 35 -3.63 0.62 9.01
CA ALA A 35 -4.85 1.40 8.86
C ALA A 35 -4.53 2.81 8.35
N ALA A 36 -3.57 3.49 8.98
CA ALA A 36 -3.11 4.82 8.57
C ALA A 36 -2.58 4.81 7.14
N ALA A 37 -1.71 3.85 6.80
CA ALA A 37 -1.15 3.74 5.45
C ALA A 37 -2.24 3.52 4.40
N LEU A 38 -3.24 2.67 4.66
CA LEU A 38 -4.34 2.47 3.72
C LEU A 38 -5.17 3.75 3.53
N ILE A 39 -5.54 4.44 4.62
CA ILE A 39 -6.26 5.73 4.57
C ILE A 39 -5.47 6.74 3.74
N ASN A 40 -4.17 6.84 3.98
CA ASN A 40 -3.29 7.77 3.31
C ASN A 40 -3.13 7.44 1.82
N ILE A 41 -3.05 6.16 1.44
CA ILE A 41 -3.04 5.73 0.04
C ILE A 41 -4.34 6.18 -0.65
N MET A 42 -5.51 5.91 -0.05
CA MET A 42 -6.80 6.29 -0.64
C MET A 42 -6.97 7.81 -0.77
N ARG A 43 -6.50 8.59 0.21
CA ARG A 43 -6.51 10.05 0.13
C ARG A 43 -5.55 10.57 -0.95
N THR A 44 -4.38 9.96 -1.08
CA THR A 44 -3.37 10.34 -2.06
C THR A 44 -3.82 10.00 -3.48
N SER A 45 -4.49 8.85 -3.70
CA SER A 45 -5.01 8.50 -5.02
C SER A 45 -6.04 9.52 -5.51
N VAL A 46 -6.92 10.02 -4.63
CA VAL A 46 -7.87 11.09 -4.98
C VAL A 46 -7.18 12.41 -5.26
N PHE A 47 -6.15 12.75 -4.47
CA PHE A 47 -5.36 13.94 -4.72
C PHE A 47 -4.68 13.92 -6.09
N LEU A 48 -4.12 12.77 -6.48
CA LEU A 48 -3.52 12.55 -7.80
C LEU A 48 -4.56 12.61 -8.92
N ALA A 49 -5.74 12.01 -8.74
CA ALA A 49 -6.86 12.12 -9.68
C ALA A 49 -7.25 13.59 -9.93
N GLY A 50 -7.37 14.36 -8.86
CA GLY A 50 -7.72 15.77 -8.95
C GLY A 50 -6.68 16.62 -9.68
N LEU A 51 -5.38 16.28 -9.56
CA LEU A 51 -4.31 16.95 -10.31
C LEU A 51 -4.42 16.74 -11.82
N GLU A 52 -4.78 15.54 -12.27
CA GLU A 52 -5.00 15.25 -13.69
C GLU A 52 -6.19 16.04 -14.26
N ASP A 53 -7.27 16.16 -13.48
CA ASP A 53 -8.46 16.93 -13.87
C ASP A 53 -8.18 18.44 -13.90
N LEU A 54 -7.30 18.92 -13.02
CA LEU A 54 -6.82 20.31 -13.00
C LEU A 54 -6.00 20.67 -14.23
N GLU A 55 -5.16 19.76 -14.72
CA GLU A 55 -4.46 19.92 -15.99
C GLU A 55 -5.43 19.96 -17.20
N ARG A 56 -6.67 19.48 -17.03
CA ARG A 56 -7.72 19.37 -18.07
C ARG A 56 -8.82 20.45 -18.01
N GLU A 57 -8.65 21.48 -17.19
CA GLU A 57 -9.61 22.57 -16.91
C GLU A 57 -10.79 22.20 -15.99
N LYS A 58 -10.97 23.04 -14.95
CA LYS A 58 -11.99 23.02 -13.88
C LYS A 58 -11.68 22.01 -12.78
N HIS A 59 -11.01 22.44 -11.71
CA HIS A 59 -11.46 22.33 -10.31
C HIS A 59 -10.50 23.13 -9.41
N LYS A 60 -10.79 23.27 -8.12
CA LYS A 60 -10.02 24.08 -7.15
C LYS A 60 -8.71 23.36 -6.79
N ASN A 61 -7.65 24.12 -6.49
CA ASN A 61 -6.35 23.60 -6.02
C ASN A 61 -6.52 22.35 -5.16
N PRO A 62 -5.92 21.21 -5.53
CA PRO A 62 -6.05 20.01 -4.75
C PRO A 62 -5.22 20.25 -3.49
N CYS A 63 -5.84 20.15 -2.32
CA CYS A 63 -5.12 20.28 -1.07
C CYS A 63 -4.44 18.95 -0.77
N MET A 64 -3.13 18.99 -0.48
CA MET A 64 -2.41 17.81 0.01
C MET A 64 -3.17 17.21 1.19
N PRO A 65 -3.47 15.91 1.20
CA PRO A 65 -4.24 15.32 2.29
C PRO A 65 -3.50 15.42 3.62
N ALA A 66 -4.26 15.61 4.70
CA ALA A 66 -3.74 15.39 6.04
C ALA A 66 -3.47 13.88 6.23
N PHE A 67 -2.22 13.54 6.52
CA PHE A 67 -1.81 12.15 6.71
C PHE A 67 -2.07 11.69 8.15
N GLU A 68 -2.65 10.50 8.26
CA GLU A 68 -2.79 9.79 9.53
C GLU A 68 -1.48 9.09 9.89
N ASN A 69 -1.31 8.80 11.19
CA ASN A 69 -0.28 7.90 11.70
C ASN A 69 -0.86 7.03 12.82
N ASP A 70 -0.10 6.02 13.23
CA ASP A 70 -0.53 5.04 14.23
C ASP A 70 -0.90 5.66 15.59
N LYS A 71 -0.16 6.67 16.05
CA LYS A 71 -0.42 7.38 17.31
C LYS A 71 -1.73 8.17 17.28
N THR A 72 -2.01 8.88 16.19
CA THR A 72 -3.26 9.64 16.03
C THR A 72 -4.45 8.70 15.98
N LEU A 73 -4.38 7.64 15.17
CA LEU A 73 -5.46 6.65 15.09
C LEU A 73 -5.68 5.91 16.40
N SER A 74 -4.61 5.51 17.09
CA SER A 74 -4.69 4.85 18.41
C SER A 74 -5.35 5.76 19.45
N ARG A 75 -5.01 7.05 19.48
CA ARG A 75 -5.63 8.02 20.38
C ARG A 75 -7.12 8.20 20.08
N ASN A 76 -7.50 8.27 18.81
CA ASN A 76 -8.88 8.53 18.39
C ASN A 76 -9.78 7.30 18.58
N TYR A 77 -9.28 6.11 18.24
CA TYR A 77 -10.03 4.86 18.37
C TYR A 77 -10.08 4.34 19.82
N GLY A 78 -9.03 4.58 20.61
CA GLY A 78 -9.00 4.34 22.05
C GLY A 78 -8.83 2.87 22.47
N LYS A 79 -8.58 1.94 21.54
CA LYS A 79 -8.32 0.52 21.86
C LYS A 79 -6.83 0.26 22.07
N ILE A 80 -6.49 -0.43 23.15
CA ILE A 80 -5.10 -0.83 23.41
C ILE A 80 -4.69 -1.92 22.38
N PRO A 81 -3.55 -1.77 21.69
CA PRO A 81 -3.08 -2.79 20.76
C PRO A 81 -2.74 -4.13 21.46
N PRO A 82 -2.70 -5.27 20.72
CA PRO A 82 -2.90 -5.38 19.28
C PRO A 82 -4.38 -5.27 18.88
N ILE A 83 -4.63 -4.77 17.67
CA ILE A 83 -5.96 -4.67 17.09
C ILE A 83 -6.17 -5.74 16.00
N SER A 84 -7.42 -6.17 15.81
CA SER A 84 -7.82 -7.17 14.83
C SER A 84 -8.13 -6.56 13.46
N LEU A 85 -8.28 -7.38 12.42
CA LEU A 85 -8.81 -6.92 11.11
C LEU A 85 -10.20 -6.28 11.22
N ALA A 86 -11.03 -6.71 12.17
CA ALA A 86 -12.34 -6.12 12.40
C ALA A 86 -12.23 -4.70 12.97
N ASP A 87 -11.27 -4.47 13.86
CA ASP A 87 -10.96 -3.14 14.38
C ASP A 87 -10.39 -2.24 13.28
N ILE A 88 -9.47 -2.76 12.45
CA ILE A 88 -8.92 -2.04 11.29
C ILE A 88 -10.05 -1.65 10.33
N LYS A 89 -10.97 -2.57 10.02
CA LYS A 89 -12.16 -2.28 9.20
C LYS A 89 -13.02 -1.15 9.80
N ALA A 90 -13.24 -1.16 11.12
CA ALA A 90 -14.00 -0.10 11.78
C ALA A 90 -13.29 1.25 11.67
N ILE A 91 -11.98 1.28 11.92
CA ILE A 91 -11.16 2.50 11.82
C ILE A 91 -11.26 3.09 10.41
N ILE A 92 -10.97 2.31 9.36
CA ILE A 92 -10.96 2.86 7.99
C ILE A 92 -12.37 3.26 7.50
N ALA A 93 -13.43 2.67 8.05
CA ALA A 93 -14.81 3.06 7.75
C ALA A 93 -15.12 4.48 8.27
N ASP A 94 -14.58 4.89 9.41
CA ASP A 94 -14.68 6.27 9.91
C ASP A 94 -13.98 7.28 8.99
N HIS A 95 -13.09 6.78 8.12
CA HIS A 95 -12.41 7.54 7.08
C HIS A 95 -13.04 7.37 5.69
N GLY A 96 -14.27 6.85 5.60
CA GLY A 96 -15.04 6.74 4.35
C GLY A 96 -14.66 5.56 3.47
N ILE A 97 -13.86 4.61 3.96
CA ILE A 97 -13.43 3.42 3.20
C ILE A 97 -14.32 2.23 3.58
N ASP A 98 -15.21 1.85 2.67
CA ASP A 98 -15.94 0.58 2.80
C ASP A 98 -15.02 -0.57 2.40
N SER A 99 -15.07 -1.67 3.15
CA SER A 99 -14.14 -2.79 3.00
C SER A 99 -14.78 -4.13 3.34
N MET A 100 -14.23 -5.18 2.77
CA MET A 100 -14.60 -6.56 3.06
C MET A 100 -13.43 -7.28 3.71
N VAL A 101 -13.73 -8.01 4.78
CA VAL A 101 -12.80 -8.96 5.40
C VAL A 101 -13.20 -10.35 4.96
N PHE A 102 -12.27 -11.12 4.43
CA PHE A 102 -12.54 -12.49 4.01
C PHE A 102 -11.33 -13.39 4.20
N LYS A 103 -11.62 -14.69 4.13
CA LYS A 103 -10.62 -15.75 4.19
C LYS A 103 -10.32 -16.25 2.79
N PHE A 104 -9.06 -16.51 2.49
CA PHE A 104 -8.59 -17.08 1.24
C PHE A 104 -7.56 -18.18 1.50
N SER A 105 -7.34 -19.04 0.51
CA SER A 105 -6.27 -20.05 0.54
C SER A 105 -4.94 -19.37 0.16
N PRO A 106 -3.83 -19.55 0.89
CA PRO A 106 -2.53 -19.02 0.50
C PRO A 106 -2.13 -19.35 -0.95
N GLU A 107 -2.55 -20.50 -1.46
CA GLU A 107 -2.34 -20.96 -2.83
C GLU A 107 -3.00 -20.04 -3.87
N ALA A 108 -4.09 -19.36 -3.50
CA ALA A 108 -4.82 -18.41 -4.34
C ALA A 108 -4.23 -16.99 -4.29
N LEU A 109 -3.08 -16.77 -3.61
CA LEU A 109 -2.47 -15.46 -3.47
C LEU A 109 -2.16 -14.79 -4.82
N HIS A 110 -1.65 -15.54 -5.81
CA HIS A 110 -1.36 -15.01 -7.13
C HIS A 110 -2.59 -14.38 -7.78
N GLU A 111 -3.63 -15.19 -7.93
CA GLU A 111 -4.90 -14.79 -8.55
C GLU A 111 -5.56 -13.66 -7.77
N LEU A 112 -5.47 -13.68 -6.44
CA LEU A 112 -5.99 -12.61 -5.59
C LEU A 112 -5.29 -11.29 -5.87
N VAL A 113 -3.95 -11.24 -5.83
CA VAL A 113 -3.20 -9.99 -6.01
C VAL A 113 -3.30 -9.49 -7.44
N LYS A 114 -3.35 -10.40 -8.42
CA LYS A 114 -3.46 -10.06 -9.85
C LYS A 114 -4.85 -9.56 -10.23
N SER A 115 -5.91 -10.06 -9.58
CA SER A 115 -7.30 -9.66 -9.89
C SER A 115 -7.74 -8.37 -9.22
N ILE A 116 -6.96 -7.87 -8.26
CA ILE A 116 -7.32 -6.69 -7.46
C ILE A 116 -6.44 -5.50 -7.87
N ASN A 117 -7.09 -4.43 -8.36
CA ASN A 117 -6.43 -3.18 -8.71
C ASN A 117 -6.20 -2.23 -7.52
N ALA A 118 -6.59 -2.63 -6.31
CA ALA A 118 -6.51 -1.84 -5.09
C ALA A 118 -5.49 -2.39 -4.08
N PRO A 119 -4.92 -1.55 -3.21
CA PRO A 119 -4.13 -2.03 -2.08
C PRO A 119 -5.01 -2.87 -1.14
N LEU A 120 -4.46 -3.97 -0.62
CA LEU A 120 -5.17 -4.84 0.34
C LEU A 120 -4.30 -5.13 1.55
N ILE A 121 -4.92 -5.24 2.73
CA ILE A 121 -4.23 -5.61 3.97
C ILE A 121 -4.23 -7.13 4.09
N LEU A 122 -3.06 -7.72 4.28
CA LEU A 122 -2.89 -9.13 4.62
C LEU A 122 -2.48 -9.30 6.08
N HIS A 123 -3.10 -10.27 6.75
CA HIS A 123 -2.59 -10.77 8.01
C HIS A 123 -1.53 -11.84 7.76
N VAL A 124 -0.33 -11.62 8.28
CA VAL A 124 0.80 -12.53 8.20
C VAL A 124 1.02 -13.21 9.55
N ARG A 125 1.40 -14.49 9.52
CA ARG A 125 1.67 -15.29 10.70
C ARG A 125 2.94 -14.78 11.37
N GLY A 126 2.90 -14.67 12.69
CA GLY A 126 4.03 -14.25 13.49
C GLY A 126 3.78 -14.47 14.99
N GLN A 127 4.79 -14.18 15.80
CA GLN A 127 4.65 -14.21 17.27
C GLN A 127 3.64 -13.16 17.78
N PHE A 128 3.52 -12.05 17.05
CA PHE A 128 2.55 -10.99 17.27
C PHE A 128 1.62 -10.86 16.06
N SER A 129 0.45 -10.25 16.26
CA SER A 129 -0.48 -9.92 15.17
C SER A 129 0.18 -8.92 14.22
N HIS A 130 0.57 -9.38 13.02
CA HIS A 130 1.30 -8.58 12.05
C HIS A 130 0.51 -8.45 10.75
N PHE A 131 0.52 -7.25 10.18
CA PHE A 131 -0.23 -6.89 8.99
C PHE A 131 0.68 -6.17 8.00
N VAL A 132 0.47 -6.45 6.72
CA VAL A 132 1.17 -5.79 5.62
C VAL A 132 0.16 -5.31 4.59
N ILE A 133 0.52 -4.31 3.79
CA ILE A 133 -0.29 -3.87 2.64
C ILE A 133 0.35 -4.39 1.37
N ILE A 134 -0.38 -5.16 0.57
CA ILE A 134 0.04 -5.47 -0.79
C ILE A 134 -0.29 -4.27 -1.67
N ILE A 135 0.73 -3.76 -2.36
CA ILE A 135 0.61 -2.59 -3.23
C ILE A 135 0.43 -3.04 -4.68
N ASP A 136 1.32 -3.92 -5.15
CA ASP A 136 1.35 -4.33 -6.54
C ASP A 136 2.09 -5.65 -6.75
N ILE A 137 1.85 -6.28 -7.89
CA ILE A 137 2.59 -7.46 -8.35
C ILE A 137 3.17 -7.18 -9.73
N LYS A 138 4.44 -7.52 -9.93
CA LYS A 138 5.06 -7.52 -11.25
C LYS A 138 5.68 -8.89 -11.50
N SER A 139 5.16 -9.56 -12.53
CA SER A 139 5.82 -10.70 -13.15
C SER A 139 7.04 -10.14 -13.88
N ASP A 140 8.23 -10.36 -13.35
CA ASP A 140 9.45 -9.90 -14.01
C ASP A 140 10.13 -11.10 -14.64
N SER A 141 10.25 -11.06 -15.97
CA SER A 141 11.34 -11.68 -16.71
C SER A 141 12.65 -10.87 -16.60
N LYS A 142 12.73 -9.89 -15.66
CA LYS A 142 13.83 -8.94 -15.51
C LYS A 142 14.27 -8.62 -14.06
N LEU A 143 13.75 -9.34 -13.06
CA LEU A 143 14.27 -9.30 -11.69
C LEU A 143 15.47 -10.26 -11.51
N GLU A 144 15.81 -11.03 -12.55
CA GLU A 144 17.06 -11.79 -12.68
C GLU A 144 18.19 -10.90 -13.20
N ALA A 145 18.72 -10.05 -12.31
CA ALA A 145 20.10 -9.58 -12.36
C ALA A 145 20.37 -8.88 -11.04
N GLU A 146 20.77 -9.66 -10.04
CA GLU A 146 21.55 -9.27 -8.85
C GLU A 146 21.24 -10.21 -7.68
N THR A 147 21.68 -11.45 -7.78
CA THR A 147 22.24 -12.24 -6.68
C THR A 147 22.79 -13.54 -7.29
N ASP A 148 23.87 -13.42 -8.06
CA ASP A 148 24.70 -14.57 -8.41
C ASP A 148 25.45 -15.02 -7.13
N VAL A 149 24.77 -15.80 -6.32
CA VAL A 149 25.41 -16.78 -5.45
C VAL A 149 25.05 -18.14 -6.03
N GLU A 150 26.04 -18.79 -6.61
CA GLU A 150 25.96 -20.13 -7.20
C GLU A 150 25.17 -21.10 -6.29
N SER A 151 24.00 -21.53 -6.75
CA SER A 151 23.43 -22.80 -6.33
C SER A 151 22.58 -23.39 -7.46
N ASP A 152 23.09 -24.47 -8.04
CA ASP A 152 22.36 -25.38 -8.92
C ASP A 152 21.11 -25.93 -8.20
N THR A 153 19.96 -25.32 -8.43
CA THR A 153 18.65 -25.97 -8.29
C THR A 153 17.71 -25.40 -9.33
N GLU A 154 16.94 -26.32 -9.91
CA GLU A 154 15.97 -26.17 -11.00
C GLU A 154 15.31 -24.80 -11.12
N ALA A 155 15.29 -24.27 -12.35
CA ALA A 155 14.65 -23.01 -12.71
C ALA A 155 13.19 -22.96 -12.24
N ASP A 156 12.96 -22.25 -11.14
CA ASP A 156 11.62 -21.91 -10.65
C ASP A 156 10.97 -20.96 -11.66
N THR A 157 10.03 -21.52 -12.42
CA THR A 157 9.15 -20.80 -13.35
C THR A 157 8.46 -19.62 -12.66
N GLU A 158 8.73 -18.41 -13.14
CA GLU A 158 8.03 -17.15 -12.88
C GLU A 158 7.82 -16.76 -11.40
N SER A 159 8.90 -16.43 -10.69
CA SER A 159 8.80 -15.74 -9.40
C SER A 159 8.33 -14.29 -9.59
N ALA A 160 7.02 -14.07 -9.68
CA ALA A 160 6.47 -12.72 -9.61
C ALA A 160 6.88 -12.02 -8.30
N GLY A 161 7.39 -10.80 -8.43
CA GLY A 161 7.76 -9.95 -7.30
C GLY A 161 6.54 -9.19 -6.79
N ILE A 162 6.24 -9.32 -5.50
CA ILE A 162 5.13 -8.62 -4.85
C ILE A 162 5.69 -7.47 -4.04
N LEU A 163 5.37 -6.24 -4.46
CA LEU A 163 5.68 -5.04 -3.70
C LEU A 163 4.65 -4.89 -2.59
N LEU A 164 5.13 -4.82 -1.36
CA LEU A 164 4.33 -4.63 -0.18
C LEU A 164 4.90 -3.53 0.72
N PHE A 165 4.05 -3.01 1.60
CA PHE A 165 4.45 -2.16 2.70
C PHE A 165 4.32 -2.95 4.01
N ASP A 166 5.43 -3.07 4.72
CA ASP A 166 5.51 -3.60 6.08
C ASP A 166 5.77 -2.41 7.03
N PRO A 167 4.85 -2.07 7.95
CA PRO A 167 5.06 -0.96 8.87
C PRO A 167 6.32 -1.04 9.74
N SER A 168 6.94 -2.21 9.89
CA SER A 168 8.17 -2.37 10.65
C SER A 168 9.42 -1.90 9.91
N CYS A 169 9.42 -1.92 8.57
CA CYS A 169 10.63 -1.69 7.78
C CYS A 169 10.43 -0.93 6.46
N GLY A 170 9.20 -0.60 6.08
CA GLY A 170 8.88 0.20 4.91
C GLY A 170 8.46 -0.63 3.70
N LEU A 171 8.84 -0.17 2.51
CA LEU A 171 8.56 -0.88 1.26
C LEU A 171 9.48 -2.09 1.12
N VAL A 172 8.91 -3.24 0.80
CA VAL A 172 9.60 -4.51 0.65
C VAL A 172 9.14 -5.20 -0.62
N LEU A 173 10.08 -5.84 -1.30
CA LEU A 173 9.80 -6.75 -2.40
C LEU A 173 9.99 -8.19 -1.91
N LEU A 174 8.94 -9.00 -1.96
CA LEU A 174 9.03 -10.44 -1.66
C LEU A 174 8.66 -11.26 -2.89
N SER A 175 9.30 -12.42 -3.05
CA SER A 175 8.80 -13.42 -3.98
C SER A 175 7.46 -13.95 -3.49
N GLU A 176 6.58 -14.29 -4.44
CA GLU A 176 5.30 -14.87 -4.15
C GLU A 176 5.42 -16.13 -3.27
N PHE A 177 6.38 -17.01 -3.56
CA PHE A 177 6.65 -18.21 -2.77
C PHE A 177 6.88 -17.90 -1.29
N ARG A 178 7.72 -16.89 -1.00
CA ARG A 178 7.98 -16.48 0.40
C ARG A 178 6.72 -15.94 1.05
N LEU A 179 5.95 -15.10 0.35
CA LEU A 179 4.75 -14.51 0.93
C LEU A 179 3.65 -15.56 1.19
N LYS A 180 3.46 -16.54 0.30
CA LYS A 180 2.52 -17.67 0.49
C LYS A 180 2.75 -18.41 1.81
N ASN A 181 4.01 -18.61 2.18
CA ASN A 181 4.36 -19.30 3.43
C ASN A 181 4.10 -18.47 4.69
N LEU A 182 4.06 -17.15 4.56
CA LEU A 182 3.86 -16.21 5.67
C LEU A 182 2.38 -15.88 5.91
N VAL A 183 1.56 -15.83 4.87
CA VAL A 183 0.17 -15.36 5.00
C VAL A 183 -0.69 -16.32 5.83
N SER A 184 -1.54 -15.74 6.66
CA SER A 184 -2.48 -16.50 7.51
C SER A 184 -3.74 -16.98 6.76
N GLY A 185 -4.00 -16.42 5.58
CA GLY A 185 -5.24 -16.61 4.81
C GLY A 185 -6.36 -15.64 5.17
N TYR A 186 -6.10 -14.58 5.94
CA TYR A 186 -7.06 -13.50 6.18
C TYR A 186 -6.61 -12.19 5.54
N CYS A 187 -7.54 -11.50 4.90
CA CYS A 187 -7.27 -10.21 4.28
C CYS A 187 -8.44 -9.23 4.50
N LEU A 188 -8.13 -7.95 4.29
CA LEU A 188 -9.09 -6.87 4.20
C LEU A 188 -8.88 -6.16 2.86
N LEU A 189 -9.95 -6.07 2.08
CA LEU A 189 -10.00 -5.44 0.77
C LEU A 189 -10.90 -4.20 0.82
N PRO A 190 -10.39 -2.98 0.57
CA PRO A 190 -11.25 -1.84 0.31
C PRO A 190 -12.07 -2.08 -0.98
N ILE A 191 -13.35 -1.68 -0.96
CA ILE A 191 -14.28 -1.88 -2.09
C ILE A 191 -14.90 -0.57 -2.57
N ARG A 192 -15.07 0.42 -1.69
CA ARG A 192 -15.59 1.74 -2.05
C ARG A 192 -14.94 2.83 -1.20
N TYR A 193 -14.93 4.05 -1.72
CA TYR A 193 -14.37 5.18 -1.01
C TYR A 193 -15.24 6.44 -1.15
N ALA A 194 -15.48 7.13 -0.04
CA ALA A 194 -16.09 8.46 0.01
C ALA A 194 -15.02 9.49 0.37
N CYS A 195 -14.70 10.37 -0.58
CA CYS A 195 -13.63 11.36 -0.44
C CYS A 195 -13.93 12.42 0.63
N LYS A 196 -15.21 12.76 0.81
CA LYS A 196 -15.66 13.66 1.88
C LYS A 196 -16.76 13.03 2.72
N GLN A 197 -16.81 13.45 3.98
CA GLN A 197 -17.88 13.04 4.89
C GLN A 197 -19.24 13.44 4.32
N GLY A 198 -20.16 12.48 4.24
CA GLY A 198 -21.51 12.67 3.69
C GLY A 198 -21.62 12.47 2.17
N GLU A 199 -20.52 12.25 1.45
CA GLU A 199 -20.57 11.81 0.05
C GLU A 199 -20.95 10.34 -0.04
N LYS A 200 -21.58 9.96 -1.16
CA LYS A 200 -21.85 8.56 -1.46
C LYS A 200 -20.52 7.89 -1.85
N PRO A 201 -20.13 6.76 -1.20
CA PRO A 201 -18.95 6.02 -1.61
C PRO A 201 -19.06 5.55 -3.06
N VAL A 202 -18.00 5.76 -3.84
CA VAL A 202 -17.87 5.30 -5.22
C VAL A 202 -16.96 4.08 -5.29
N GLY A 203 -17.04 3.32 -6.39
CA GLY A 203 -16.24 2.11 -6.57
C GLY A 203 -14.76 2.42 -6.71
N LEU A 204 -13.89 1.46 -6.40
CA LEU A 204 -12.44 1.66 -6.57
C LEU A 204 -12.00 1.67 -8.04
N GLU A 205 -12.82 1.10 -8.93
CA GLU A 205 -12.70 1.18 -10.38
C GLU A 205 -12.66 2.62 -10.89
N ASP A 206 -13.35 3.56 -10.22
CA ASP A 206 -13.34 4.99 -10.58
C ASP A 206 -11.97 5.67 -10.28
N PHE A 207 -11.08 4.98 -9.56
CA PHE A 207 -9.73 5.45 -9.21
C PHE A 207 -8.60 4.66 -9.88
N GLU A 208 -8.91 3.79 -10.86
CA GLU A 208 -7.93 2.87 -11.46
C GLU A 208 -6.67 3.58 -11.98
N THR A 209 -6.84 4.66 -12.75
CA THR A 209 -5.73 5.45 -13.30
C THR A 209 -4.84 6.02 -12.19
N SER A 210 -5.43 6.64 -11.17
CA SER A 210 -4.68 7.29 -10.10
C SER A 210 -4.03 6.29 -9.15
N LEU A 211 -4.65 5.12 -8.95
CA LEU A 211 -4.02 4.00 -8.27
C LEU A 211 -2.83 3.44 -9.06
N SER A 212 -2.91 3.37 -10.39
CA SER A 212 -1.79 3.00 -11.26
C SER A 212 -0.62 3.98 -11.17
N TYR A 213 -0.88 5.28 -11.13
CA TYR A 213 0.16 6.29 -10.89
C TYR A 213 0.79 6.17 -9.51
N LEU A 214 -0.03 5.93 -8.47
CA LEU A 214 0.47 5.71 -7.11
C LEU A 214 1.35 4.46 -7.02
N LYS A 215 0.96 3.35 -7.66
CA LYS A 215 1.80 2.14 -7.78
C LYS A 215 3.12 2.46 -8.47
N THR A 216 3.09 3.21 -9.57
CA THR A 216 4.29 3.62 -10.31
C THR A 216 5.23 4.48 -9.44
N LEU A 217 4.68 5.45 -8.70
CA LEU A 217 5.42 6.26 -7.75
C LEU A 217 6.11 5.40 -6.69
N LEU A 218 5.38 4.45 -6.09
CA LEU A 218 5.90 3.56 -5.05
C LEU A 218 7.01 2.63 -5.58
N TRP A 219 6.86 2.10 -6.79
CA TRP A 219 7.91 1.34 -7.46
C TRP A 219 9.17 2.17 -7.72
N ASN A 220 9.01 3.40 -8.18
CA ASN A 220 10.15 4.29 -8.45
C ASN A 220 10.90 4.60 -7.15
N VAL A 221 10.18 4.93 -6.07
CA VAL A 221 10.77 5.17 -4.75
C VAL A 221 11.48 3.92 -4.23
N PHE A 222 10.86 2.74 -4.34
CA PHE A 222 11.49 1.48 -3.96
C PHE A 222 12.81 1.26 -4.72
N ARG A 223 12.81 1.43 -6.05
CA ARG A 223 14.02 1.30 -6.88
C ARG A 223 15.09 2.29 -6.48
N THR A 224 14.75 3.58 -6.31
CA THR A 224 15.72 4.59 -5.88
C THR A 224 16.36 4.29 -4.53
N LEU A 225 15.63 3.67 -3.60
CA LEU A 225 16.14 3.34 -2.26
C LEU A 225 16.98 2.07 -2.23
N TYR A 226 16.58 1.04 -2.98
CA TYR A 226 17.10 -0.32 -2.82
C TYR A 226 17.87 -0.85 -4.04
N CYS A 227 17.62 -0.32 -5.24
CA CYS A 227 18.37 -0.59 -6.45
C CYS A 227 19.33 0.59 -6.68
N LYS A 228 20.49 0.56 -6.01
CA LYS A 228 21.53 1.56 -6.30
C LYS A 228 22.01 1.34 -7.74
N GLU A 229 21.74 2.31 -8.62
CA GLU A 229 22.54 2.49 -9.85
C GLU A 229 23.97 2.92 -9.51
#